data_AF-A0A8C1USX3-F1
#
_entry.id   AF-A0A8C1USX3-F1
#
_cell.length_a   1.000
_cell.length_b   1.000
_cell.length_c   1.000
_cell.angle_alpha   90.00
_cell.angle_beta   90.00
_cell.angle_gamma   90.00
#
_symmetry.space_group_name_H-M   'P 1'
#
loop_
_entity.id
_entity.type
_entity.pdbx_description
1 polymer ?
#
loop_
_entity_poly.entity_id
_entity_poly.type
_entity_poly.pdbx_seq_one_letter_code
_entity_poly.pdbx_strand_id
1 'polypeptide(L)'
;MRQNLNSGFFMDVIELESFVNSPPDGFTVESRGDSRVVKWVQENICVFIDEMQSSEEKVIFCNSPGRKVIVRTLREYTDLRRQLTSKTIYILVSACTKTKVEEKRKRDVPVLGYYVVAINGSHPMIRWEMERGLDMTISSVAGESYTVDVSSVETLFLMMYDVQI
;
A
#
# COMPACT_ATOMS: atom_id res chain seq x y z
N MET A 1 -17.23 -24.33 -6.85
CA MET A 1 -15.85 -24.48 -7.36
C MET A 1 -15.00 -23.40 -6.73
N ARG A 2 -14.03 -23.76 -5.90
CA ARG A 2 -13.03 -22.83 -5.37
C ARG A 2 -12.00 -22.63 -6.48
N GLN A 3 -11.96 -21.44 -7.08
CA GLN A 3 -10.86 -21.12 -7.99
C GLN A 3 -9.59 -21.06 -7.15
N ASN A 4 -8.68 -22.01 -7.40
CA ASN A 4 -7.28 -21.90 -7.01
C ASN A 4 -6.68 -20.73 -7.81
N LEU A 5 -6.83 -19.52 -7.28
CA LEU A 5 -6.03 -18.38 -7.72
C LEU A 5 -4.64 -18.55 -7.11
N ASN A 6 -3.86 -19.44 -7.70
CA ASN A 6 -2.41 -19.31 -7.66
C ASN A 6 -2.08 -18.15 -8.61
N SER A 7 -2.46 -16.94 -8.22
CA SER A 7 -2.16 -15.73 -8.98
C SER A 7 -0.68 -15.47 -8.74
N GLY A 8 0.18 -16.04 -9.60
CA GLY A 8 1.65 -15.97 -9.51
C GLY A 8 2.23 -14.56 -9.64
N PHE A 9 1.39 -13.51 -9.59
CA PHE A 9 1.87 -12.15 -9.48
C PHE A 9 2.39 -11.92 -8.07
N PHE A 10 3.55 -11.29 -8.02
CA PHE A 10 4.19 -10.84 -6.80
C PHE A 10 3.77 -9.38 -6.51
N MET A 11 3.82 -8.54 -7.55
CA MET A 11 3.47 -7.13 -7.51
C MET A 11 2.94 -6.70 -8.88
N ASP A 12 2.04 -5.73 -8.90
CA ASP A 12 1.57 -5.04 -10.09
C ASP A 12 1.54 -3.53 -9.85
N VAL A 13 1.70 -2.72 -10.90
CA VAL A 13 1.78 -1.26 -10.83
C VAL A 13 0.78 -0.66 -11.81
N ILE A 14 -0.16 0.11 -11.28
CA ILE A 14 -1.25 0.70 -12.04
C ILE A 14 -1.16 2.22 -11.87
N GLU A 15 -1.15 2.96 -12.97
CA GLU A 15 -1.27 4.42 -12.91
C GLU A 15 -2.58 4.82 -12.21
N LEU A 16 -2.56 5.84 -11.36
CA LEU A 16 -3.72 6.24 -10.58
C LEU A 16 -4.94 6.55 -11.45
N GLU A 17 -4.76 7.26 -12.57
CA GLU A 17 -5.85 7.56 -13.49
C GLU A 17 -6.42 6.29 -14.14
N SER A 18 -5.55 5.38 -14.55
CA SER A 18 -5.96 4.07 -15.08
C SER A 18 -6.73 3.26 -14.03
N PHE A 19 -6.29 3.28 -12.77
CA PHE A 19 -6.97 2.62 -11.66
C PHE A 19 -8.36 3.21 -11.41
N VAL A 20 -8.51 4.52 -11.50
CA VAL A 20 -9.80 5.20 -11.27
C VAL A 20 -10.77 4.97 -12.44
N ASN A 21 -10.26 4.99 -13.67
CA ASN A 21 -11.06 4.82 -14.89
C ASN A 21 -11.44 3.36 -15.16
N SER A 22 -10.57 2.42 -14.83
CA SER A 22 -10.75 0.98 -15.03
C SER A 22 -10.26 0.21 -13.80
N PRO A 23 -11.00 0.25 -12.69
CA PRO A 23 -10.56 -0.33 -11.42
C PRO A 23 -10.38 -1.87 -11.52
N PRO A 24 -9.38 -2.44 -10.82
CA PRO A 24 -9.25 -3.89 -10.69
C PRO A 24 -10.47 -4.53 -10.03
N ASP A 25 -10.60 -5.85 -10.20
CA ASP A 25 -11.64 -6.62 -9.54
C ASP A 25 -11.64 -6.38 -8.03
N GLY A 26 -12.85 -6.16 -7.50
CA GLY A 26 -13.06 -5.89 -6.09
C GLY A 26 -13.09 -4.42 -5.70
N PHE A 27 -12.80 -3.53 -6.64
CA PHE A 27 -12.99 -2.09 -6.51
C PHE A 27 -14.18 -1.60 -7.33
N THR A 28 -14.79 -0.54 -6.83
CA THR A 28 -15.83 0.22 -7.54
C THR A 28 -15.55 1.70 -7.37
N VAL A 29 -15.73 2.48 -8.42
CA VAL A 29 -15.51 3.93 -8.40
C VAL A 29 -16.81 4.65 -8.69
N GLU A 30 -17.15 5.62 -7.83
CA GLU A 30 -18.31 6.49 -7.98
C GLU A 30 -17.86 7.94 -8.14
N SER A 31 -18.51 8.68 -9.04
CA SER A 31 -18.31 10.12 -9.14
C SER A 31 -19.22 10.85 -8.14
N ARG A 32 -18.64 11.76 -7.35
CA ARG A 32 -19.35 12.56 -6.34
C ARG A 32 -18.86 14.01 -6.39
N GLY A 33 -19.53 14.84 -7.17
CA GLY A 33 -19.07 16.21 -7.45
C GLY A 33 -17.70 16.19 -8.13
N ASP A 34 -16.77 17.01 -7.66
CA ASP A 34 -15.38 17.09 -8.16
C ASP A 34 -14.47 15.99 -7.55
N SER A 35 -15.06 14.86 -7.13
CA SER A 35 -14.34 13.77 -6.47
C SER A 35 -14.69 12.41 -7.04
N ARG A 36 -13.68 11.54 -7.13
CA ARG A 36 -13.82 10.12 -7.38
C ARG A 36 -13.69 9.36 -6.08
N VAL A 37 -14.72 8.59 -5.76
CA VAL A 37 -14.81 7.82 -4.53
C VAL A 37 -14.56 6.35 -4.87
N VAL A 38 -13.41 5.85 -4.45
CA VAL A 38 -13.01 4.46 -4.59
C VAL A 38 -13.48 3.68 -3.36
N LYS A 39 -14.30 2.65 -3.60
CA LYS A 39 -14.74 1.68 -2.59
C LYS A 39 -14.20 0.30 -2.95
N TRP A 40 -14.06 -0.56 -1.95
CA TRP A 40 -13.77 -1.99 -2.16
C TRP A 40 -14.73 -2.84 -1.34
N VAL A 41 -15.05 -4.02 -1.86
CA VAL A 41 -16.04 -4.93 -1.26
C VAL A 41 -15.45 -6.32 -0.96
N GLN A 42 -14.24 -6.61 -1.45
CA GLN A 42 -13.66 -7.95 -1.27
C GLN A 42 -12.89 -8.11 0.03
N GLU A 43 -13.15 -9.22 0.72
CA GLU A 43 -12.47 -9.59 1.97
C GLU A 43 -10.96 -9.84 1.78
N ASN A 44 -10.50 -10.16 0.57
CA ASN A 44 -9.10 -10.47 0.26
C ASN A 44 -8.26 -9.24 -0.13
N ILE A 45 -8.78 -8.02 0.04
CA ILE A 45 -8.10 -6.77 -0.29
C ILE A 45 -7.86 -5.94 0.99
N CYS A 46 -6.69 -5.29 1.04
CA CYS A 46 -6.37 -4.24 2.01
C CYS A 46 -5.88 -3.00 1.27
N VAL A 47 -6.37 -1.83 1.66
CA VAL A 47 -6.00 -0.55 1.04
C VAL A 47 -5.39 0.34 2.12
N PHE A 48 -4.17 0.82 1.89
CA PHE A 48 -3.45 1.74 2.79
C PHE A 48 -3.05 3.01 2.03
N ILE A 49 -4.08 3.74 1.58
CA ILE A 49 -3.93 4.92 0.73
C ILE A 49 -4.59 6.11 1.41
N ASP A 50 -3.85 7.20 1.60
CA ASP A 50 -4.41 8.45 2.10
C ASP A 50 -5.31 9.09 1.02
N GLU A 51 -6.26 9.93 1.44
CA GLU A 51 -6.97 10.79 0.48
C GLU A 51 -5.98 11.63 -0.32
N MET A 52 -6.20 11.72 -1.63
CA MET A 52 -5.30 12.42 -2.53
C MET A 52 -6.04 13.46 -3.35
N GLN A 53 -5.40 14.60 -3.56
CA GLN A 53 -5.83 15.59 -4.55
C GLN A 53 -4.98 15.40 -5.82
N SER A 54 -5.59 15.01 -6.94
CA SER A 54 -4.94 15.13 -8.25
C SER A 54 -5.06 16.58 -8.74
N SER A 55 -4.37 16.91 -9.84
CA SER A 55 -4.44 18.24 -10.47
C SER A 55 -5.86 18.60 -10.94
N GLU A 56 -6.71 17.61 -11.20
CA GLU A 56 -8.02 17.78 -11.81
C GLU A 56 -9.18 17.38 -10.89
N GLU A 57 -9.00 16.38 -10.02
CA GLU A 57 -10.07 15.83 -9.18
C GLU A 57 -9.54 15.25 -7.86
N LYS A 58 -10.40 15.25 -6.83
CA LYS A 58 -10.05 14.61 -5.54
C LYS A 58 -10.33 13.11 -5.61
N VAL A 59 -9.38 12.26 -5.26
CA VAL A 59 -9.56 10.81 -5.17
C VAL A 59 -9.62 10.38 -3.70
N ILE A 60 -10.72 9.73 -3.32
CA ILE A 60 -11.01 9.33 -1.93
C ILE A 60 -11.13 7.81 -1.87
N PHE A 61 -10.26 7.16 -1.09
CA PHE A 61 -10.33 5.72 -0.80
C PHE A 61 -11.11 5.47 0.50
N CYS A 62 -12.37 5.06 0.39
CA CYS A 62 -13.29 4.95 1.53
C CYS A 62 -12.89 3.87 2.55
N ASN A 63 -12.85 4.17 3.85
CA ASN A 63 -12.45 3.24 4.92
C ASN A 63 -10.97 2.86 4.90
N SER A 64 -10.14 3.60 4.16
CA SER A 64 -8.70 3.41 4.19
C SER A 64 -8.17 3.96 5.51
N PRO A 65 -7.40 3.20 6.31
CA PRO A 65 -6.75 3.71 7.51
C PRO A 65 -5.63 4.72 7.18
N GLY A 66 -5.34 4.92 5.90
CA GLY A 66 -4.22 5.73 5.44
C GLY A 66 -2.90 4.97 5.50
N ARG A 67 -1.80 5.66 5.17
CA ARG A 67 -0.46 5.06 5.11
C ARG A 67 0.14 4.77 6.48
N LYS A 68 -0.39 5.37 7.55
CA LYS A 68 0.09 5.17 8.93
C LYS A 68 -0.99 4.50 9.76
N VAL A 69 -0.75 3.24 10.11
CA VAL A 69 -1.67 2.44 10.92
C VAL A 69 -1.17 2.44 12.36
N ILE A 70 -1.97 2.99 13.27
CA ILE A 70 -1.65 2.95 14.70
C ILE A 70 -2.22 1.65 15.27
N VAL A 71 -1.37 0.88 15.93
CA VAL A 71 -1.68 -0.40 16.55
C VAL A 71 -1.42 -0.29 18.04
N ARG A 72 -2.46 -0.49 18.85
CA ARG A 72 -2.43 -0.28 20.31
C ARG A 72 -2.54 -1.58 21.10
N THR A 73 -3.03 -2.65 20.48
CA THR A 73 -3.23 -3.94 21.15
C THR A 73 -2.60 -5.09 20.37
N LEU A 74 -2.29 -6.18 21.08
CA LEU A 74 -1.78 -7.41 20.45
C LEU A 74 -2.78 -7.99 19.44
N ARG A 75 -4.09 -7.82 19.69
CA ARG A 75 -5.13 -8.23 18.75
C ARG A 75 -5.06 -7.41 17.46
N GLU A 76 -5.03 -6.08 17.56
CA GLU A 76 -4.89 -5.19 16.39
C GLU A 76 -3.61 -5.51 15.60
N TYR A 77 -2.51 -5.78 16.29
CA TYR A 77 -1.27 -6.19 15.66
C TYR A 77 -1.42 -7.52 14.91
N THR A 78 -1.99 -8.53 15.56
CA THR A 78 -2.22 -9.85 14.96
C THR A 78 -3.13 -9.76 13.75
N ASP A 79 -4.16 -8.91 13.82
CA ASP A 79 -5.08 -8.64 12.73
C ASP A 79 -4.40 -7.93 11.56
N LEU A 80 -3.55 -6.94 11.83
CA LEU A 80 -2.76 -6.26 10.81
C LEU A 80 -1.77 -7.22 10.14
N ARG A 81 -1.01 -8.00 10.93
CA ARG A 81 -0.08 -9.01 10.42
C ARG A 81 -0.79 -10.00 9.51
N ARG A 82 -1.94 -10.52 9.95
CA ARG A 82 -2.76 -11.44 9.15
C ARG A 82 -3.18 -10.79 7.84
N GLN A 83 -3.64 -9.54 7.86
CA GLN A 83 -4.04 -8.82 6.65
C GLN A 83 -2.88 -8.68 5.66
N LEU A 84 -1.71 -8.22 6.11
CA LEU A 84 -0.53 -8.02 5.26
C LEU A 84 0.05 -9.33 4.67
N THR A 85 -0.26 -10.48 5.27
CA THR A 85 0.31 -11.79 4.89
C THR A 85 -0.68 -12.71 4.19
N SER A 86 -1.93 -12.27 3.96
CA SER A 86 -2.98 -13.10 3.36
C SER A 86 -3.82 -12.41 2.30
N LYS A 87 -3.64 -11.10 2.10
CA LYS A 87 -4.47 -10.28 1.20
C LYS A 87 -3.63 -9.57 0.16
N THR A 88 -4.28 -9.12 -0.91
CA THR A 88 -3.65 -8.18 -1.86
C THR A 88 -3.66 -6.80 -1.23
N ILE A 89 -2.50 -6.17 -1.13
CA ILE A 89 -2.27 -4.89 -0.48
C ILE A 89 -2.15 -3.82 -1.55
N TYR A 90 -2.92 -2.75 -1.42
CA TYR A 90 -2.85 -1.60 -2.32
C TYR A 90 -2.27 -0.41 -1.58
N ILE A 91 -1.17 0.13 -2.11
CA ILE A 91 -0.50 1.33 -1.61
C ILE A 91 -0.34 2.35 -2.73
N LEU A 92 -0.24 3.63 -2.37
CA LEU A 92 0.01 4.71 -3.31
C LEU A 92 1.48 5.10 -3.25
N VAL A 93 2.12 5.15 -4.42
CA VAL A 93 3.49 5.62 -4.61
C VAL A 93 3.52 6.77 -5.60
N SER A 94 4.50 7.66 -5.45
CA SER A 94 4.75 8.76 -6.38
C SER A 94 6.06 8.52 -7.12
N ALA A 95 6.06 8.62 -8.44
CA ALA A 95 7.30 8.69 -9.20
C ALA A 95 7.87 10.11 -9.10
N CYS A 96 9.14 10.23 -8.77
CA CYS A 96 9.83 11.51 -8.58
C CYS A 96 11.03 11.60 -9.51
N THR A 97 11.36 12.79 -10.00
CA THR A 97 12.62 13.01 -10.73
C THR A 97 13.83 12.71 -9.83
N LYS A 98 14.85 12.03 -10.37
CA LYS A 98 16.13 11.84 -9.68
C LYS A 98 16.92 13.16 -9.67
N THR A 99 16.61 14.07 -8.75
CA THR A 99 17.54 15.14 -8.43
C THR A 99 18.60 14.58 -7.46
N LYS A 100 19.89 14.81 -7.76
CA LYS A 100 20.98 14.40 -6.86
C LYS A 100 20.69 14.98 -5.47
N VAL A 101 20.54 14.10 -4.48
CA VAL A 101 20.26 14.44 -3.09
C VAL A 101 21.50 15.10 -2.49
N GLU A 102 21.74 16.35 -2.85
CA GLU A 102 22.52 17.27 -2.02
C GLU A 102 21.52 18.11 -1.23
N GLU A 103 21.40 17.75 0.05
CA GLU A 103 21.00 18.62 1.17
C GLU A 103 20.12 19.83 0.83
N LYS A 104 18.93 19.60 0.28
CA LYS A 104 17.89 20.63 0.25
C LYS A 104 16.63 20.10 0.91
N ARG A 105 16.40 20.63 2.12
CA ARG A 105 15.20 20.54 2.95
C ARG A 105 13.95 20.24 2.13
N LYS A 106 13.35 19.03 2.30
CA LYS A 106 11.92 18.63 2.18
C LYS A 106 10.95 19.38 1.22
N ARG A 107 11.42 20.19 0.28
CA ARG A 107 10.59 21.03 -0.59
C ARG A 107 10.84 20.65 -2.04
N ASP A 108 9.74 20.19 -2.63
CA ASP A 108 9.43 20.19 -4.05
C ASP A 108 10.39 19.40 -4.93
N VAL A 109 10.53 18.10 -4.64
CA VAL A 109 10.85 17.16 -5.71
C VAL A 109 9.61 17.06 -6.60
N PRO A 110 9.69 17.41 -7.90
CA PRO A 110 8.53 17.33 -8.77
C PRO A 110 8.12 15.88 -8.94
N VAL A 111 6.86 15.61 -8.58
CA VAL A 111 6.20 14.32 -8.77
C VAL A 111 5.82 14.22 -10.25
N LEU A 112 6.31 13.17 -10.91
CA LEU A 112 6.05 12.86 -12.31
C LEU A 112 4.71 12.16 -12.52
N GLY A 113 4.21 11.48 -11.48
CA GLY A 113 2.95 10.74 -11.53
C GLY A 113 2.69 9.95 -10.26
N TYR A 114 1.46 9.50 -10.10
CA TYR A 114 1.01 8.69 -8.98
C TYR A 114 0.59 7.31 -9.47
N TYR A 115 0.99 6.29 -8.72
CA TYR A 115 0.74 4.89 -9.07
C TYR A 115 0.19 4.16 -7.85
N VAL A 116 -0.78 3.29 -8.09
CA VAL A 116 -1.25 2.32 -7.14
C VAL A 116 -0.48 1.03 -7.35
N VAL A 117 0.23 0.59 -6.32
CA VAL A 117 0.96 -0.69 -6.32
C VAL A 117 0.10 -1.73 -5.63
N ALA A 118 -0.19 -2.82 -6.34
CA ALA A 118 -0.83 -4.01 -5.79
C ALA A 118 0.25 -5.03 -5.40
N ILE A 119 0.26 -5.49 -4.15
CA ILE A 119 1.24 -6.43 -3.61
C ILE A 119 0.51 -7.68 -3.15
N ASN A 120 0.91 -8.84 -3.66
CA ASN A 120 0.29 -10.10 -3.25
C ASN A 120 0.84 -10.57 -1.89
N GLY A 121 0.22 -10.13 -0.80
CA GLY A 121 0.57 -10.52 0.57
C GLY A 121 0.54 -12.03 0.83
N SER A 122 -0.24 -12.77 0.04
CA SER A 122 -0.36 -14.23 0.15
C SER A 122 0.74 -15.00 -0.61
N HIS A 123 1.50 -14.31 -1.49
CA HIS A 123 2.59 -14.93 -2.23
C HIS A 123 3.69 -15.36 -1.26
N PRO A 124 4.23 -16.60 -1.31
CA PRO A 124 5.16 -17.13 -0.31
C PRO A 124 6.38 -16.22 -0.05
N MET A 125 6.95 -15.64 -1.10
CA MET A 125 8.09 -14.74 -0.99
C MET A 125 7.73 -13.40 -0.34
N ILE A 126 6.63 -12.75 -0.76
CA ILE A 126 6.14 -11.51 -0.13
C ILE A 126 5.84 -11.76 1.32
N ARG A 127 5.10 -12.84 1.59
CA ARG A 127 4.65 -13.20 2.92
C ARG A 127 5.84 -13.36 3.85
N TRP A 128 6.88 -14.07 3.42
CA TRP A 128 8.09 -14.27 4.20
C TRP A 128 8.77 -12.93 4.51
N GLU A 129 8.91 -12.05 3.52
CA GLU A 129 9.51 -10.73 3.70
C GLU A 129 8.70 -9.83 4.66
N MET A 130 7.39 -9.83 4.50
CA MET A 130 6.46 -9.13 5.39
C MET A 130 6.54 -9.66 6.83
N GLU A 131 6.48 -10.97 7.03
CA GLU A 131 6.60 -11.60 8.35
C GLU A 131 7.94 -11.22 9.01
N ARG A 132 9.03 -11.27 8.26
CA ARG A 132 10.37 -10.87 8.74
C ARG A 132 10.42 -9.39 9.15
N GLY A 133 9.91 -8.48 8.33
CA GLY A 133 9.86 -7.06 8.65
C GLY A 133 9.00 -6.76 9.88
N LEU A 134 7.87 -7.44 10.00
CA LEU A 134 6.95 -7.32 11.11
C LEU A 134 7.54 -7.89 12.42
N ASP A 135 8.27 -9.01 12.38
CA ASP A 135 8.94 -9.60 13.54
C ASP A 135 10.06 -8.72 14.08
N MET A 136 10.85 -8.08 13.20
CA MET A 136 11.88 -7.12 13.61
C MET A 136 11.29 -5.89 14.31
N THR A 137 10.04 -5.52 14.00
CA THR A 137 9.39 -4.34 14.58
C THR A 137 8.86 -4.60 16.00
N ILE A 138 8.60 -5.86 16.39
CA ILE A 138 8.05 -6.22 17.71
C ILE A 138 9.13 -6.51 18.76
N SER A 139 10.43 -6.57 18.41
CA SER A 139 11.47 -7.01 19.36
C SER A 139 11.75 -6.03 20.51
N SER A 140 10.90 -5.03 20.72
CA SER A 140 10.91 -4.17 21.91
C SER A 140 9.48 -4.01 22.45
N VAL A 141 9.34 -4.21 23.76
CA VAL A 141 8.24 -3.77 24.65
C VAL A 141 6.82 -4.39 24.52
N ALA A 142 6.50 -5.28 25.45
CA ALA A 142 5.12 -5.54 25.84
C ALA A 142 4.57 -4.33 26.63
N GLY A 143 3.52 -3.67 26.12
CA GLY A 143 2.79 -2.61 26.86
C GLY A 143 2.74 -1.22 26.21
N GLU A 144 3.33 -1.01 25.04
CA GLU A 144 3.33 0.29 24.35
C GLU A 144 2.46 0.29 23.07
N SER A 145 2.03 1.48 22.63
CA SER A 145 1.32 1.68 21.36
C SER A 145 2.32 1.97 20.23
N TYR A 146 2.17 1.30 19.09
CA TYR A 146 3.08 1.43 17.94
C TYR A 146 2.38 2.11 16.76
N THR A 147 3.12 2.94 16.03
CA THR A 147 2.67 3.45 14.72
C THR A 147 3.42 2.68 13.64
N VAL A 148 2.69 1.87 12.87
CA VAL A 148 3.21 1.16 11.71
C VAL A 148 3.06 2.09 10.50
N ASP A 149 4.18 2.54 9.97
CA ASP A 149 4.21 3.28 8.72
C ASP A 149 4.28 2.30 7.54
N VAL A 150 3.16 2.16 6.82
CA VAL A 150 3.01 1.29 5.65
C VAL A 150 3.63 1.96 4.40
N SER A 151 3.94 3.26 4.46
CA SER A 151 4.75 3.93 3.43
C SER A 151 6.25 3.69 3.61
N SER A 152 6.72 3.47 4.84
CA SER A 152 8.09 3.03 5.17
C SER A 152 8.34 1.53 5.00
N VAL A 153 7.48 0.88 4.23
CA VAL A 153 7.78 -0.32 3.41
C VAL A 153 8.92 -0.02 2.40
N GLU A 154 9.61 1.12 2.51
CA GLU A 154 11.00 1.35 2.08
C GLU A 154 11.89 0.12 2.31
N THR A 155 11.71 -0.65 3.39
CA THR A 155 12.48 -1.90 3.58
C THR A 155 12.03 -3.03 2.65
N LEU A 156 10.74 -3.15 2.32
CA LEU A 156 10.24 -4.17 1.38
C LEU A 156 10.59 -3.85 -0.08
N PHE A 157 10.67 -2.57 -0.41
CA PHE A 157 11.23 -2.12 -1.69
C PHE A 157 12.75 -2.31 -1.74
N LEU A 158 13.51 -1.93 -0.69
CA LEU A 158 14.96 -2.12 -0.64
C LEU A 158 15.39 -3.59 -0.63
N MET A 159 14.56 -4.52 -0.13
CA MET A 159 14.80 -5.97 -0.24
C MET A 159 14.52 -6.56 -1.63
N MET A 160 13.86 -5.82 -2.53
CA MET A 160 13.66 -6.21 -3.93
C MET A 160 14.63 -5.54 -4.92
N TYR A 161 15.43 -4.56 -4.48
CA TYR A 161 16.44 -3.88 -5.30
C TYR A 161 17.64 -4.78 -5.69
N ASP A 162 17.57 -6.09 -5.43
CA ASP A 162 18.40 -7.11 -6.09
C ASP A 162 17.75 -7.69 -7.36
N VAL A 163 16.62 -7.13 -7.82
CA VAL A 163 16.16 -7.32 -9.21
C VAL A 163 16.88 -6.27 -10.06
N GLN A 164 18.06 -6.67 -10.55
CA GLN A 164 18.82 -5.93 -11.55
C GLN A 164 17.97 -5.64 -12.79
N ILE A 165 18.16 -4.42 -13.30
CA ILE A 165 17.62 -3.83 -14.54
C ILE A 165 17.85 -4.75 -15.73
#